data_AF-A0A3C0KFD8-F1
#
_entry.id   AF-A0A3C0KFD8-F1
#
_cell.length_a   1.000
_cell.length_b   1.000
_cell.length_c   1.000
_cell.angle_alpha   90.00
_cell.angle_beta   90.00
_cell.angle_gamma   90.00
#
_symmetry.space_group_name_H-M   'P 1'
#
loop_
_entity.id
_entity.type
_entity.pdbx_description
1 polymer ?
#
loop_
_entity_poly.entity_id
_entity_poly.type
_entity_poly.pdbx_seq_one_letter_code
_entity_poly.pdbx_strand_id
1 'polypeptide(L)' 'ADLVIASDGLNSRIRTRYESTFQPDIDTRLCRFVWLGTKKTFDAFTFAFEKTEHGWFQAHAYKFDADTSTFIVETP' A
#
# COMPACT_ATOMS: atom_id res chain seq x y z
N ALA A 1 -0.86 -20.10 26.88
CA ALA A 1 0.34 -19.59 26.18
C ALA A 1 0.96 -18.55 27.09
N ASP A 2 2.28 -18.61 27.25
CA ASP A 2 3.01 -17.72 28.17
C ASP A 2 3.40 -16.39 27.49
N LEU A 3 3.36 -16.34 26.16
CA LEU A 3 3.57 -15.15 25.33
C LEU A 3 2.70 -15.24 24.07
N VAL A 4 2.19 -14.09 23.63
CA VAL A 4 1.47 -13.93 22.35
C VAL A 4 2.06 -12.75 21.60
N ILE A 5 2.38 -12.94 20.31
CA ILE A 5 2.82 -11.88 19.40
C ILE A 5 1.73 -11.68 18.34
N ALA A 6 1.10 -10.51 18.34
CA ALA A 6 0.11 -10.14 17.34
C ALA A 6 0.78 -9.45 16.14
N SER A 7 0.99 -10.19 15.06
CA SER A 7 1.57 -9.72 13.79
C SER A 7 0.57 -9.81 12.63
N ASP A 8 -0.70 -9.45 12.88
CA ASP A 8 -1.85 -9.60 11.98
C ASP A 8 -2.14 -8.36 11.10
N GLY A 9 -1.21 -7.41 11.04
CA GLY A 9 -1.14 -6.36 10.02
C GLY A 9 -2.17 -5.23 10.12
N LEU A 10 -2.42 -4.55 9.00
CA LEU A 10 -3.29 -3.35 8.94
C LEU A 10 -4.72 -3.65 9.39
N ASN A 11 -5.26 -4.83 9.12
CA ASN A 11 -6.61 -5.24 9.52
C ASN A 11 -6.63 -6.03 10.85
N SER A 12 -5.67 -5.76 11.75
CA SER A 12 -5.49 -6.48 13.02
C SER A 12 -6.76 -6.53 13.86
N ARG A 13 -7.23 -7.75 14.15
CA ARG A 13 -8.38 -7.97 15.04
C ARG A 13 -7.99 -7.82 16.50
N ILE A 14 -6.73 -8.12 16.83
CA ILE A 14 -6.19 -7.97 18.18
C ILE A 14 -6.09 -6.49 18.55
N ARG A 15 -5.55 -5.66 17.65
CA ARG A 15 -5.47 -4.21 17.87
C ARG A 15 -6.85 -3.60 18.12
N THR A 16 -7.86 -3.96 17.31
CA THR A 16 -9.24 -3.50 17.52
C THR A 16 -9.83 -4.02 18.83
N ARG A 17 -9.62 -5.30 19.18
CA ARG A 17 -10.17 -5.89 20.41
C ARG A 17 -9.65 -5.24 21.69
N TYR A 18 -8.40 -4.77 21.68
CA TYR A 18 -7.72 -4.19 22.83
C TYR A 18 -7.40 -2.70 22.65
N GLU A 19 -8.21 -1.99 21.85
CA GLU A 19 -7.97 -0.59 21.50
C GLU A 19 -7.87 0.32 22.73
N SER A 20 -8.61 0.05 23.80
CA SER A 20 -8.56 0.84 25.04
C SER A 20 -7.22 0.71 25.78
N THR A 21 -6.53 -0.42 25.60
CA THR A 21 -5.24 -0.69 26.22
C THR A 21 -4.09 -0.20 25.34
N PHE A 22 -4.13 -0.51 24.05
CA PHE A 22 -3.05 -0.16 23.12
C PHE A 22 -3.15 1.25 22.55
N GLN A 23 -4.34 1.87 22.60
CA GLN A 23 -4.62 3.23 22.15
C GLN A 23 -4.02 3.51 20.75
N PRO A 24 -4.43 2.77 19.72
CA PRO A 24 -3.86 2.91 18.39
C PRO A 24 -4.18 4.29 17.81
N ASP A 25 -3.16 4.97 17.28
CA ASP A 25 -3.32 6.21 16.53
C ASP A 25 -3.45 5.88 15.03
N ILE A 26 -4.64 6.15 14.46
CA ILE A 26 -4.98 5.81 13.08
C ILE A 26 -5.32 7.07 12.32
N ASP A 27 -4.51 7.39 11.32
CA ASP A 27 -4.70 8.51 10.42
C ASP A 27 -5.03 8.00 9.00
N THR A 28 -6.27 8.21 8.56
CA THR A 28 -6.72 7.81 7.22
C THR A 28 -6.48 8.93 6.22
N ARG A 29 -5.60 8.67 5.26
CA ARG A 29 -5.27 9.62 4.19
C ARG A 29 -6.29 9.56 3.05
N LEU A 30 -6.40 10.67 2.31
CA LEU A 30 -7.39 10.85 1.25
C LEU A 30 -7.04 10.09 -0.04
N CYS A 31 -5.75 9.93 -0.33
CA CYS A 31 -5.30 9.26 -1.55
C CYS A 31 -5.83 7.82 -1.59
N ARG A 32 -6.65 7.53 -2.60
CA ARG A 32 -7.06 6.19 -2.94
C ARG A 32 -5.93 5.54 -3.72
N PHE A 33 -5.66 4.27 -3.46
CA PHE A 33 -4.65 3.53 -4.20
C PHE A 33 -5.11 2.12 -4.56
N VAL A 34 -4.49 1.57 -5.59
CA VAL A 34 -4.57 0.16 -5.96
C VAL A 34 -3.16 -0.36 -6.23
N TRP A 35 -2.89 -1.58 -5.76
CA TRP A 35 -1.63 -2.27 -6.02
C TRP A 35 -1.84 -3.32 -7.09
N LEU A 36 -1.25 -3.10 -8.27
CA LEU A 36 -1.38 -4.00 -9.42
C LEU A 36 -0.03 -4.64 -9.76
N GLY A 37 -0.09 -5.75 -10.50
CA GLY A 37 1.05 -6.37 -11.17
C GLY A 37 0.93 -6.20 -12.69
N THR A 38 2.06 -6.03 -13.37
CA THR A 38 2.13 -5.88 -14.83
C THR A 38 3.31 -6.64 -15.43
N LYS A 39 3.19 -7.05 -16.70
CA LYS A 39 4.28 -7.63 -17.49
C LYS A 39 5.23 -6.58 -18.08
N LYS A 40 4.87 -5.29 -18.00
CA LYS A 40 5.80 -4.21 -18.35
C LYS A 40 6.90 -4.16 -17.30
N THR A 41 8.12 -4.47 -17.68
CA THR A 41 9.27 -4.39 -16.78
C THR A 41 9.77 -2.95 -16.67
N PHE A 42 10.09 -2.54 -15.45
CA PHE A 42 10.75 -1.28 -15.16
C PHE A 42 12.15 -1.58 -14.63
N ASP A 43 13.19 -1.26 -15.40
CA ASP A 43 14.58 -1.60 -15.07
C ASP A 43 15.11 -0.83 -13.85
N ALA A 44 14.47 0.30 -13.52
CA ALA A 44 14.71 1.07 -12.33
C ALA A 44 13.37 1.43 -11.65
N PHE A 45 13.45 1.75 -10.36
CA PHE A 45 12.29 2.29 -9.64
C PHE A 45 11.82 3.58 -10.33
N THR A 46 10.55 3.58 -10.75
CA THR A 46 9.95 4.67 -11.53
C THR A 46 8.85 5.34 -10.72
N PHE A 47 8.95 6.66 -10.59
CA PHE A 47 7.89 7.53 -10.12
C PHE A 47 7.34 8.30 -11.32
N ALA A 48 6.05 8.14 -11.61
CA ALA A 48 5.37 8.86 -12.68
C ALA A 48 4.25 9.73 -12.10
N PHE A 49 4.09 10.94 -12.64
CA PHE A 49 3.02 11.87 -12.31
C PHE A 49 2.34 12.28 -13.60
N GLU A 50 1.07 11.95 -13.75
CA GLU A 50 0.34 12.19 -14.97
C GLU A 50 -1.00 12.88 -14.67
N LYS A 51 -1.28 13.97 -15.38
CA LYS A 51 -2.57 14.65 -15.31
C LYS A 51 -3.51 14.05 -16.36
N THR A 52 -4.58 13.45 -15.89
CA THR A 52 -5.63 12.84 -16.73
C THR A 52 -6.90 13.70 -16.70
N GLU A 53 -7.93 13.31 -17.47
CA GLU A 53 -9.26 13.92 -17.37
C GLU A 53 -9.92 13.73 -15.99
N HIS A 54 -9.47 12.74 -15.23
CA HIS A 54 -9.95 12.44 -13.88
C HIS A 54 -9.10 13.07 -12.77
N GLY A 55 -8.12 13.91 -13.12
CA GLY A 55 -7.21 14.57 -12.17
C GLY A 55 -5.80 13.98 -12.18
N TRP A 56 -5.06 14.23 -11.11
CA TRP A 56 -3.68 13.79 -10.97
C TRP A 56 -3.60 12.33 -10.54
N PHE A 57 -2.78 11.56 -11.25
CA PHE A 57 -2.41 10.21 -10.90
C PHE A 57 -0.91 10.16 -10.67
N GLN A 58 -0.51 9.46 -9.61
CA GLN A 58 0.88 9.11 -9.38
C GLN A 58 1.04 7.59 -9.38
N ALA A 59 2.15 7.12 -9.94
CA ALA A 59 2.44 5.70 -10.01
C ALA A 59 3.85 5.40 -9.47
N HIS A 60 3.93 4.34 -8.67
CA HIS A 60 5.16 3.75 -8.19
C HIS A 60 5.33 2.39 -8.88
N ALA A 61 6.36 2.27 -9.71
CA ALA A 61 6.58 1.07 -10.50
C ALA A 61 8.00 0.51 -10.34
N TYR A 62 8.11 -0.78 -10.08
CA TYR A 62 9.39 -1.47 -9.88
C TYR A 62 9.26 -2.96 -10.12
N LYS A 63 10.34 -3.55 -10.64
CA LYS A 63 10.45 -4.99 -10.90
C LYS A 63 10.55 -5.79 -9.59
N PHE A 64 9.78 -6.89 -9.48
CA PHE A 64 9.84 -7.80 -8.32
C PHE A 64 10.24 -9.23 -8.67
N ASP A 65 10.16 -9.62 -9.94
CA ASP A 65 10.72 -10.88 -10.47
C ASP A 65 11.29 -10.67 -11.89
N ALA A 66 11.62 -11.75 -12.62
CA ALA A 66 12.25 -11.65 -13.94
C ALA A 66 11.37 -10.98 -15.02
N ASP A 67 10.04 -11.13 -14.95
CA ASP A 67 9.13 -10.83 -16.05
C ASP A 67 7.99 -9.88 -15.65
N THR A 68 7.90 -9.51 -14.38
CA THR A 68 6.80 -8.70 -13.85
C THR A 68 7.28 -7.59 -12.93
N SER A 69 6.44 -6.56 -12.84
CA SER A 69 6.66 -5.39 -12.00
C SER A 69 5.40 -5.05 -11.22
N THR A 70 5.62 -4.47 -10.05
CA THR A 70 4.61 -3.76 -9.28
C THR A 70 4.24 -2.50 -10.03
N PHE A 71 2.95 -2.16 -10.03
CA PHE A 71 2.43 -0.89 -10.50
C PHE A 71 1.38 -0.40 -9.51
N ILE A 72 1.82 0.36 -8.51
CA ILE A 72 0.92 0.99 -7.54
C ILE A 72 0.47 2.32 -8.12
N VAL A 73 -0.84 2.53 -8.19
CA VAL A 73 -1.44 3.76 -8.68
C VAL A 73 -2.23 4.39 -7.56
N GLU A 74 -2.08 5.70 -7.38
CA GLU A 74 -2.85 6.45 -6.41
C GLU A 74 -3.30 7.82 -6.95
N THR A 75 -4.40 8.31 -6.41
CA THR A 75 -5.04 9.57 -6.80
C THR A 75 -5.82 10.15 -5.61
N PRO A 76 -5.94 11.49 -5.48
CA PRO A 76 -6.75 12.11 -4.43
C PRO A 76 -8.21 11.65 -4.41
#